data_AF-A0A318QK41-F1
#
_entry.id   AF-A0A318QK41-F1
#
_cell.length_a   1.000
_cell.length_b   1.000
_cell.length_c   1.000
_cell.angle_alpha   90.00
_cell.angle_beta   90.00
_cell.angle_gamma   90.00
#
_symmetry.space_group_name_H-M   'P 1'
#
loop_
_entity.id
_entity.type
_entity.pdbx_description
1 polymer ?
#
loop_
_entity_poly.entity_id
_entity_poly.type
_entity_poly.pdbx_seq_one_letter_code
_entity_poly.pdbx_strand_id
1 'polypeptide(L)'
;MGSKNRYGSVQAVSCENGQFALVSGHFDMDSLRQAMAQHRREGHMSTCQGNTCPIVARSGAWLSATLTELDGWNAGALNLDGGTIIMGHAHSTNVTLLPVNIQAGGGTLMFDRSTKNSGKLLVDLKRMCDSHATLNLIFEGHEQQFAAYDPMMDMTLVGLAPGSDTIEGWVALRLDGNPWRIVCPTAMEGTPLPQLRREWRADGQPHVTLSLPG
;
A
#
# COMPACT_ATOMS: atom_id res chain seq x y z
N MET A 1 -11.88 20.51 -23.98
CA MET A 1 -12.65 19.30 -24.37
C MET A 1 -11.88 18.08 -23.89
N GLY A 2 -12.53 17.16 -23.17
CA GLY A 2 -11.90 15.92 -22.66
C GLY A 2 -12.22 15.59 -21.20
N SER A 3 -13.46 15.84 -20.74
CA SER A 3 -13.97 15.35 -19.46
C SER A 3 -14.99 14.27 -19.75
N LYS A 4 -14.55 13.00 -19.68
CA LYS A 4 -15.32 11.76 -19.55
C LYS A 4 -14.31 10.60 -19.65
N ASN A 5 -14.32 9.68 -18.68
CA ASN A 5 -13.41 8.53 -18.49
C ASN A 5 -12.22 8.76 -17.54
N ARG A 6 -12.46 9.35 -16.35
CA ARG A 6 -11.52 9.16 -15.22
C ARG A 6 -11.66 7.77 -14.59
N TYR A 7 -12.87 7.22 -14.58
CA TYR A 7 -13.16 5.91 -13.99
C TYR A 7 -12.87 4.76 -14.95
N GLY A 8 -12.29 3.68 -14.42
CA GLY A 8 -12.03 2.43 -15.11
C GLY A 8 -13.33 1.81 -15.62
N SER A 9 -13.27 1.23 -16.81
CA SER A 9 -14.40 0.53 -17.41
C SER A 9 -14.19 -0.99 -17.34
N VAL A 10 -15.23 -1.76 -17.60
CA VAL A 10 -15.15 -3.25 -17.62
C VAL A 10 -14.12 -3.74 -18.64
N GLN A 11 -13.92 -3.01 -19.74
CA GLN A 11 -12.89 -3.33 -20.75
C GLN A 11 -11.45 -3.13 -20.24
N ALA A 12 -11.30 -2.46 -19.10
CA ALA A 12 -10.01 -2.21 -18.46
C ALA A 12 -9.70 -3.21 -17.35
N VAL A 13 -10.38 -4.37 -17.37
CA VAL A 13 -10.22 -5.47 -16.44
C VAL A 13 -9.99 -6.77 -17.22
N SER A 14 -9.09 -7.61 -16.73
CA SER A 14 -8.93 -8.99 -17.19
C SER A 14 -9.01 -9.97 -16.02
N CYS A 15 -9.41 -11.21 -16.29
CA CYS A 15 -9.33 -12.31 -15.33
C CYS A 15 -8.24 -13.27 -15.78
N GLU A 16 -7.15 -13.34 -15.03
CA GLU A 16 -5.96 -14.13 -15.38
C GLU A 16 -5.60 -15.01 -14.18
N ASN A 17 -5.48 -16.32 -14.38
CA ASN A 17 -5.03 -17.27 -13.35
C ASN A 17 -5.81 -17.17 -12.02
N GLY A 18 -7.11 -16.87 -12.06
CA GLY A 18 -7.94 -16.70 -10.87
C GLY A 18 -7.75 -15.36 -10.14
N GLN A 19 -7.03 -14.42 -10.74
CA GLN A 19 -6.85 -13.05 -10.25
C GLN A 19 -7.68 -12.08 -11.09
N PHE A 20 -8.18 -11.03 -10.43
CA PHE A 20 -8.87 -9.93 -11.06
C PHE A 20 -7.87 -8.80 -11.33
N ALA A 21 -7.42 -8.68 -12.57
CA ALA A 21 -6.41 -7.72 -12.97
C ALA A 21 -7.06 -6.42 -13.47
N LEU A 22 -6.71 -5.30 -12.84
CA LEU A 22 -7.04 -3.97 -13.29
C LEU A 22 -5.93 -3.52 -14.25
N VAL A 23 -6.27 -3.32 -15.51
CA VAL A 23 -5.33 -3.05 -16.60
C VAL A 23 -5.16 -1.56 -16.86
N SER A 24 -6.24 -0.77 -16.74
CA SER A 24 -6.14 0.68 -16.90
C SER A 24 -7.30 1.46 -16.25
N GLY A 25 -7.08 2.74 -15.99
CA GLY A 25 -8.11 3.63 -15.44
C GLY A 25 -8.23 3.56 -13.92
N HIS A 26 -9.21 4.28 -13.36
CA HIS A 26 -9.38 4.44 -11.92
C HIS A 26 -10.61 3.71 -11.40
N PHE A 27 -10.42 2.77 -10.48
CA PHE A 27 -11.46 2.01 -9.83
C PHE A 27 -11.59 2.47 -8.39
N ASP A 28 -12.79 2.86 -7.99
CA ASP A 28 -13.18 2.81 -6.58
C ASP A 28 -13.76 1.42 -6.26
N MET A 29 -14.07 1.16 -4.99
CA MET A 29 -14.57 -0.14 -4.57
C MET A 29 -15.94 -0.49 -5.16
N ASP A 30 -16.78 0.50 -5.49
CA ASP A 30 -18.08 0.28 -6.08
C ASP A 30 -17.98 -0.10 -7.56
N SER A 31 -17.19 0.63 -8.34
CA SER A 31 -16.90 0.31 -9.74
C SER A 31 -16.17 -1.04 -9.86
N LEU A 32 -15.25 -1.34 -8.94
CA LEU A 32 -14.61 -2.66 -8.84
C LEU A 32 -15.64 -3.78 -8.63
N ARG A 33 -16.54 -3.62 -7.64
CA ARG A 33 -17.63 -4.59 -7.38
C ARG A 33 -18.53 -4.78 -8.60
N GLN A 34 -18.88 -3.71 -9.30
CA GLN A 34 -19.69 -3.77 -10.52
C GLN A 34 -18.97 -4.53 -11.63
N ALA A 35 -17.68 -4.24 -11.86
CA ALA A 35 -16.87 -4.94 -12.86
C ALA A 35 -16.76 -6.44 -12.55
N MET A 36 -16.50 -6.82 -11.29
CA MET A 36 -16.48 -8.22 -10.87
C MET A 36 -17.83 -8.91 -11.05
N ALA A 37 -18.94 -8.25 -10.68
CA ALA A 37 -20.28 -8.79 -10.86
C ALA A 37 -20.63 -8.99 -12.34
N GLN A 38 -20.15 -8.11 -13.23
CA GLN A 38 -20.31 -8.27 -14.67
C GLN A 38 -19.49 -9.45 -15.21
N HIS A 39 -18.20 -9.54 -14.90
CA HIS A 39 -17.36 -10.66 -15.33
C HIS A 39 -17.86 -12.02 -14.83
N ARG A 40 -18.48 -12.07 -13.63
CA ARG A 40 -19.17 -13.27 -13.13
C ARG A 40 -20.37 -13.65 -13.99
N ARG A 41 -21.21 -12.68 -14.39
CA ARG A 41 -22.37 -12.93 -15.26
C ARG A 41 -21.97 -13.42 -16.65
N GLU A 42 -20.83 -12.95 -17.15
CA GLU A 42 -20.28 -13.34 -18.45
C GLU A 42 -19.57 -14.71 -18.40
N GLY A 43 -19.52 -15.38 -17.25
CA GLY A 43 -18.95 -16.72 -17.09
C GLY A 43 -17.42 -16.75 -17.01
N HIS A 44 -16.77 -15.58 -16.93
CA HIS A 44 -15.31 -15.45 -16.88
C HIS A 44 -14.71 -15.72 -15.47
N MET A 45 -15.55 -15.89 -14.45
CA MET A 45 -15.14 -16.06 -13.04
C MET A 45 -15.89 -17.24 -12.43
N SER A 46 -15.33 -18.45 -12.50
CA SER A 46 -15.97 -19.67 -11.99
C SER A 46 -15.56 -20.06 -10.56
N THR A 47 -14.53 -19.44 -9.97
CA THR A 47 -13.91 -19.97 -8.74
C THR A 47 -13.69 -19.00 -7.58
N CYS A 48 -13.82 -17.67 -7.74
CA CYS A 48 -13.57 -16.74 -6.63
C CYS A 48 -14.86 -16.19 -6.02
N GLN A 49 -15.12 -16.57 -4.75
CA GLN A 49 -16.27 -16.14 -3.99
C GLN A 49 -15.99 -14.83 -3.22
N GLY A 50 -16.79 -13.79 -3.50
CA GLY A 50 -16.74 -12.56 -2.71
C GLY A 50 -15.39 -11.84 -2.77
N ASN A 51 -14.95 -11.30 -1.62
CA ASN A 51 -13.72 -10.53 -1.44
C ASN A 51 -12.44 -11.38 -1.33
N THR A 52 -12.50 -12.66 -1.74
CA THR A 52 -11.35 -13.59 -1.69
C THR A 52 -10.59 -13.65 -3.01
N CYS A 53 -11.12 -13.04 -4.08
CA CYS A 53 -10.42 -12.96 -5.36
C CYS A 53 -9.22 -12.02 -5.22
N PRO A 54 -7.99 -12.47 -5.50
CA PRO A 54 -6.84 -11.58 -5.50
C PRO A 54 -7.00 -10.50 -6.58
N ILE A 55 -6.74 -9.25 -6.22
CA ILE A 55 -6.78 -8.13 -7.16
C ILE A 55 -5.35 -7.75 -7.52
N VAL A 56 -5.09 -7.48 -8.80
CA VAL A 56 -3.79 -6.98 -9.26
C VAL A 56 -3.99 -5.64 -9.94
N ALA A 57 -3.37 -4.59 -9.41
CA ALA A 57 -3.28 -3.31 -10.08
C ALA A 57 -2.07 -3.29 -11.02
N ARG A 58 -2.30 -3.39 -12.33
CA ARG A 58 -1.26 -3.32 -13.37
C ARG A 58 -0.90 -1.87 -13.70
N SER A 59 0.20 -1.68 -14.40
CA SER A 59 0.61 -0.38 -14.95
C SER A 59 -0.53 0.35 -15.67
N GLY A 60 -0.84 1.57 -15.22
CA GLY A 60 -1.92 2.40 -15.75
C GLY A 60 -3.27 2.25 -15.03
N ALA A 61 -3.39 1.30 -14.10
CA ALA A 61 -4.55 1.14 -13.24
C ALA A 61 -4.35 1.77 -11.87
N TRP A 62 -5.45 2.31 -11.33
CA TRP A 62 -5.53 2.95 -10.03
C TRP A 62 -6.68 2.32 -9.27
N LEU A 63 -6.45 1.87 -8.04
CA LEU A 63 -7.48 1.37 -7.13
C LEU A 63 -7.56 2.29 -5.91
N SER A 64 -8.70 2.91 -5.67
CA SER A 64 -8.96 3.75 -4.50
C SER A 64 -9.92 3.04 -3.56
N ALA A 65 -9.50 2.90 -2.30
CA ALA A 65 -10.30 2.26 -1.27
C ALA A 65 -10.12 2.96 0.08
N THR A 66 -11.20 3.02 0.86
CA THR A 66 -11.16 3.49 2.24
C THR A 66 -10.82 2.37 3.22
N LEU A 67 -10.40 2.73 4.43
CA LEU A 67 -10.13 1.76 5.51
C LEU A 67 -11.26 0.76 5.75
N THR A 68 -12.49 1.26 5.85
CA THR A 68 -13.67 0.43 6.10
C THR A 68 -13.91 -0.55 4.96
N GLU A 69 -13.61 -0.16 3.73
CA GLU A 69 -13.75 -1.05 2.58
C GLU A 69 -12.65 -2.10 2.53
N LEU A 70 -11.41 -1.72 2.86
CA LEU A 70 -10.26 -2.62 2.91
C LEU A 70 -10.40 -3.69 3.99
N ASP A 71 -11.08 -3.41 5.10
CA ASP A 71 -11.35 -4.40 6.15
C ASP A 71 -12.09 -5.62 5.60
N GLY A 72 -13.03 -5.43 4.67
CA GLY A 72 -13.72 -6.52 3.99
C GLY A 72 -12.85 -7.34 3.04
N TRP A 73 -11.66 -6.84 2.69
CA TRP A 73 -10.71 -7.45 1.74
C TRP A 73 -9.42 -7.92 2.41
N ASN A 74 -9.34 -7.89 3.75
CA ASN A 74 -8.18 -8.33 4.52
C ASN A 74 -7.76 -9.79 4.25
N ALA A 75 -8.67 -10.62 3.71
CA ALA A 75 -8.46 -12.01 3.33
C ALA A 75 -8.31 -12.24 1.81
N GLY A 76 -8.42 -11.20 0.99
CA GLY A 76 -8.23 -11.22 -0.46
C GLY A 76 -6.97 -10.45 -0.84
N ALA A 77 -5.94 -11.15 -1.33
CA ALA A 77 -4.64 -10.55 -1.56
C ALA A 77 -4.70 -9.39 -2.58
N LEU A 78 -4.27 -8.20 -2.15
CA LEU A 78 -4.01 -7.09 -3.04
C LEU A 78 -2.60 -7.20 -3.60
N ASN A 79 -2.45 -6.98 -4.91
CA ASN A 79 -1.18 -7.07 -5.58
C ASN A 79 -0.92 -5.79 -6.40
N LEU A 80 0.31 -5.33 -6.36
CA LEU A 80 0.82 -4.28 -7.22
C LEU A 80 1.72 -4.88 -8.29
N ASP A 81 1.47 -4.52 -9.54
CA ASP A 81 2.33 -4.84 -10.68
C ASP A 81 2.45 -3.62 -11.60
N GLY A 82 3.07 -2.57 -11.09
CA GLY A 82 3.25 -1.28 -11.76
C GLY A 82 2.07 -0.33 -11.63
N GLY A 83 0.95 -0.76 -11.07
CA GLY A 83 -0.23 0.09 -10.80
C GLY A 83 -0.11 0.93 -9.52
N THR A 84 -1.21 1.59 -9.17
CA THR A 84 -1.33 2.40 -7.96
C THR A 84 -2.50 1.94 -7.11
N ILE A 85 -2.30 1.79 -5.80
CA ILE A 85 -3.38 1.66 -4.81
C ILE A 85 -3.37 2.89 -3.92
N ILE A 86 -4.50 3.59 -3.85
CA ILE A 86 -4.75 4.73 -2.97
C ILE A 86 -5.59 4.24 -1.79
N MET A 87 -5.08 4.50 -0.59
CA MET A 87 -5.75 4.17 0.66
C MET A 87 -6.21 5.46 1.32
N GLY A 88 -7.53 5.64 1.35
CA GLY A 88 -8.18 6.73 2.07
C GLY A 88 -8.49 6.34 3.51
N HIS A 89 -8.40 7.29 4.42
CA HIS A 89 -8.90 7.09 5.78
C HIS A 89 -10.44 7.07 5.78
N ALA A 90 -11.00 6.23 6.64
CA ALA A 90 -12.40 6.28 7.03
C ALA A 90 -12.50 6.00 8.54
N HIS A 91 -13.55 6.51 9.18
CA HIS A 91 -13.77 6.24 10.60
C HIS A 91 -13.94 4.74 10.83
N SER A 92 -13.00 4.16 11.58
CA SER A 92 -13.01 2.74 11.93
C SER A 92 -12.54 2.56 13.37
N THR A 93 -13.20 1.67 14.08
CA THR A 93 -12.74 1.18 15.39
C THR A 93 -11.84 -0.05 15.26
N ASN A 94 -11.74 -0.62 14.05
CA ASN A 94 -10.98 -1.82 13.78
C ASN A 94 -9.53 -1.46 13.41
N VAL A 95 -8.62 -2.34 13.78
CA VAL A 95 -7.27 -2.37 13.22
C VAL A 95 -7.33 -3.27 11.98
N THR A 96 -7.10 -2.70 10.81
CA THR A 96 -7.07 -3.47 9.56
C THR A 96 -5.62 -3.88 9.29
N LEU A 97 -5.36 -5.19 9.25
CA LEU A 97 -4.13 -5.74 8.70
C LEU A 97 -4.35 -6.05 7.22
N LEU A 98 -3.59 -5.38 6.36
CA LEU A 98 -3.75 -5.50 4.92
C LEU A 98 -2.47 -6.08 4.29
N PRO A 99 -2.49 -7.34 3.82
CA PRO A 99 -1.39 -7.87 3.03
C PRO A 99 -1.41 -7.25 1.63
N VAL A 100 -0.28 -6.66 1.22
CA VAL A 100 -0.06 -6.19 -0.16
C VAL A 100 1.20 -6.84 -0.73
N ASN A 101 0.99 -7.56 -1.83
CA ASN A 101 2.05 -8.24 -2.56
C ASN A 101 2.60 -7.34 -3.67
N ILE A 102 3.92 -7.27 -3.79
CA ILE A 102 4.61 -6.51 -4.82
C ILE A 102 5.14 -7.51 -5.85
N GLN A 103 4.59 -7.45 -7.05
CA GLN A 103 4.99 -8.27 -8.20
C GLN A 103 6.13 -7.60 -8.99
N ALA A 104 6.49 -8.20 -10.12
CA ALA A 104 7.67 -7.86 -10.88
C ALA A 104 7.69 -6.42 -11.41
N GLY A 105 6.53 -5.80 -11.62
CA GLY A 105 6.39 -4.42 -12.06
C GLY A 105 6.50 -3.36 -10.95
N GLY A 106 6.62 -3.77 -9.68
CA GLY A 106 6.65 -2.82 -8.56
C GLY A 106 5.31 -2.12 -8.39
N GLY A 107 5.32 -0.82 -8.12
CA GLY A 107 4.09 -0.01 -8.12
C GLY A 107 4.12 1.17 -7.16
N THR A 108 2.94 1.70 -6.86
CA THR A 108 2.77 2.82 -5.94
C THR A 108 1.69 2.53 -4.91
N LEU A 109 2.00 2.75 -3.64
CA LEU A 109 1.02 2.87 -2.56
C LEU A 109 0.93 4.32 -2.14
N MET A 110 -0.28 4.86 -2.13
CA MET A 110 -0.54 6.24 -1.74
C MET A 110 -1.50 6.29 -0.56
N PHE A 111 -1.15 7.04 0.46
CA PHE A 111 -1.94 7.26 1.66
C PHE A 111 -2.45 8.70 1.62
N ASP A 112 -3.76 8.87 1.47
CA ASP A 112 -4.42 10.18 1.31
C ASP A 112 -4.34 11.02 2.61
N ARG A 113 -4.40 12.34 2.44
CA ARG A 113 -4.25 13.43 3.43
C ARG A 113 -5.29 13.45 4.58
N SER A 114 -6.21 12.51 4.58
CA SER A 114 -7.39 12.46 5.44
C SER A 114 -7.15 12.52 6.96
N THR A 115 -8.17 13.01 7.69
CA THR A 115 -8.11 13.48 9.09
C THR A 115 -7.75 12.38 10.09
N LYS A 116 -6.59 12.51 10.74
CA LYS A 116 -5.83 11.53 11.54
C LYS A 116 -6.48 11.00 12.84
N ASN A 117 -7.79 11.13 13.02
CA ASN A 117 -8.39 11.04 14.36
C ASN A 117 -9.13 9.70 14.64
N SER A 118 -9.16 8.73 13.72
CA SER A 118 -9.85 7.46 13.99
C SER A 118 -9.52 6.31 13.04
N GLY A 119 -9.09 5.16 13.58
CA GLY A 119 -8.77 3.96 12.81
C GLY A 119 -7.26 3.79 12.59
N LYS A 120 -6.80 2.55 12.54
CA LYS A 120 -5.39 2.19 12.34
C LYS A 120 -5.26 1.16 11.23
N LEU A 121 -4.42 1.45 10.24
CA LEU A 121 -4.03 0.57 9.16
C LEU A 121 -2.64 0.03 9.43
N LEU A 122 -2.50 -1.29 9.41
CA LEU A 122 -1.19 -1.93 9.30
C LEU A 122 -1.13 -2.59 7.93
N VAL A 123 -0.20 -2.17 7.08
CA VAL A 123 0.02 -2.78 5.77
C VAL A 123 1.26 -3.67 5.83
N ASP A 124 1.09 -4.94 5.51
CA ASP A 124 2.18 -5.93 5.43
C ASP A 124 2.63 -6.03 3.96
N LEU A 125 3.80 -5.47 3.65
CA LEU A 125 4.34 -5.38 2.30
C LEU A 125 5.30 -6.53 2.03
N LYS A 126 4.96 -7.38 1.05
CA LYS A 126 5.78 -8.54 0.66
C LYS A 126 6.16 -8.48 -0.81
N ARG A 127 7.45 -8.58 -1.10
CA ARG A 127 7.91 -8.79 -2.48
C ARG A 127 7.77 -10.28 -2.82
N MET A 128 7.05 -10.57 -3.89
CA MET A 128 6.77 -11.95 -4.31
C MET A 128 7.81 -12.51 -5.29
N CYS A 129 8.73 -11.66 -5.74
CA CYS A 129 9.79 -12.01 -6.67
C CYS A 129 11.02 -11.15 -6.37
N ASP A 130 12.20 -11.63 -6.77
CA ASP A 130 13.47 -10.91 -6.65
C ASP A 130 13.58 -9.71 -7.63
N SER A 131 12.44 -9.19 -8.10
CA SER A 131 12.42 -8.08 -9.04
C SER A 131 12.93 -6.81 -8.39
N HIS A 132 13.84 -6.16 -9.12
CA HIS A 132 14.40 -4.86 -8.77
C HIS A 132 13.43 -3.68 -8.98
N ALA A 133 12.17 -3.94 -9.35
CA ALA A 133 11.20 -2.89 -9.58
C ALA A 133 10.92 -2.07 -8.31
N THR A 134 10.92 -0.76 -8.49
CA THR A 134 10.72 0.20 -7.40
C THR A 134 9.28 0.14 -6.88
N LEU A 135 9.15 0.16 -5.56
CA LEU A 135 7.87 0.46 -4.90
C LEU A 135 7.95 1.89 -4.37
N ASN A 136 7.01 2.73 -4.77
CA ASN A 136 6.87 4.08 -4.23
C ASN A 136 5.81 4.08 -3.13
N LEU A 137 6.15 4.67 -1.99
CA LEU A 137 5.23 4.95 -0.90
C LEU A 137 5.03 6.46 -0.84
N ILE A 138 3.79 6.92 -0.97
CA ILE A 138 3.44 8.33 -1.00
C ILE A 138 2.54 8.63 0.21
N PHE A 139 2.95 9.56 1.05
CA PHE A 139 2.20 10.01 2.22
C PHE A 139 1.73 11.44 2.00
N GLU A 140 0.48 11.61 1.55
CA GLU A 140 -0.08 12.92 1.24
C GLU A 140 -0.41 13.72 2.50
N GLY A 141 -0.09 15.02 2.50
CA GLY A 141 -0.35 15.90 3.65
C GLY A 141 0.51 15.60 4.90
N HIS A 142 1.54 14.77 4.75
CA HIS A 142 2.58 14.58 5.77
C HIS A 142 3.76 15.50 5.46
N GLU A 143 4.29 16.15 6.49
CA GLU A 143 5.51 16.98 6.37
C GLU A 143 6.79 16.14 6.52
N GLN A 144 6.66 15.00 7.20
CA GLN A 144 7.76 14.14 7.58
C GLN A 144 7.31 12.69 7.70
N GLN A 145 8.21 11.78 7.34
CA GLN A 145 8.00 10.34 7.48
C GLN A 145 9.29 9.67 7.97
N PHE A 146 9.11 8.64 8.81
CA PHE A 146 10.20 7.88 9.43
C PHE A 146 10.12 6.40 9.06
N ALA A 147 11.30 5.79 8.96
CA ALA A 147 11.47 4.34 8.95
C ALA A 147 12.46 3.92 10.05
N ALA A 148 12.16 2.83 10.74
CA ALA A 148 13.04 2.21 11.74
C ALA A 148 13.31 0.74 11.35
N TYR A 149 14.56 0.32 11.41
CA TYR A 149 14.97 -1.05 11.14
C TYR A 149 15.27 -1.78 12.45
N ASP A 150 14.68 -2.97 12.61
CA ASP A 150 14.97 -3.92 13.69
C ASP A 150 15.83 -5.07 13.15
N PRO A 151 17.14 -5.14 13.48
CA PRO A 151 18.03 -6.21 13.05
C PRO A 151 17.72 -7.57 13.67
N MET A 152 17.05 -7.60 14.83
CA MET A 152 16.72 -8.85 15.52
C MET A 152 15.59 -9.59 14.78
N MET A 153 14.61 -8.83 14.29
CA MET A 153 13.48 -9.36 13.51
C MET A 153 13.71 -9.32 12.00
N ASP A 154 14.81 -8.72 11.56
CA ASP A 154 15.11 -8.37 10.16
C ASP A 154 13.90 -7.71 9.46
N MET A 155 13.42 -6.61 10.05
CA MET A 155 12.18 -5.95 9.61
C MET A 155 12.33 -4.42 9.68
N THR A 156 11.75 -3.73 8.70
CA THR A 156 11.64 -2.27 8.69
C THR A 156 10.19 -1.82 8.88
N LEU A 157 9.97 -0.90 9.80
CA LEU A 157 8.66 -0.28 10.06
C LEU A 157 8.66 1.18 9.58
N VAL A 158 7.63 1.58 8.85
CA VAL A 158 7.40 2.98 8.42
C VAL A 158 6.09 3.47 9.03
N GLY A 159 6.01 4.74 9.44
CA GLY A 159 4.77 5.29 10.03
C GLY A 159 4.78 5.37 11.55
N LEU A 160 5.83 4.84 12.19
CA LEU A 160 6.02 4.90 13.64
C LEU A 160 7.06 5.95 13.99
N ALA A 161 6.71 6.87 14.89
CA ALA A 161 7.66 7.81 15.45
C ALA A 161 8.58 7.08 16.44
N PRO A 162 9.90 7.34 16.42
CA PRO A 162 10.81 6.67 17.33
C PRO A 162 10.63 7.14 18.79
N GLY A 163 10.55 6.19 19.72
CA GLY A 163 10.41 6.49 21.17
C GLY A 163 8.97 6.63 21.67
N SER A 164 7.99 6.40 20.79
CA SER A 164 6.58 6.33 21.14
C SER A 164 6.10 4.88 21.06
N ASP A 165 5.53 4.35 22.15
CA ASP A 165 4.79 3.08 22.12
C ASP A 165 3.44 3.22 21.38
N THR A 166 3.14 4.42 20.90
CA THR A 166 1.92 4.74 20.18
C THR A 166 2.20 5.03 18.71
N ILE A 167 1.39 4.43 17.84
CA ILE A 167 1.37 4.74 16.41
C ILE A 167 0.92 6.20 16.27
N GLU A 168 1.84 7.11 15.94
CA GLU A 168 1.56 8.54 15.74
C GLU A 168 0.91 8.84 14.37
N GLY A 169 0.75 7.81 13.53
CA GLY A 169 0.01 7.85 12.27
C GLY A 169 -1.25 6.97 12.31
N TRP A 170 -2.15 7.21 11.36
CA TRP A 170 -3.25 6.28 11.11
C TRP A 170 -2.79 5.06 10.30
N VAL A 171 -1.60 5.11 9.69
CA VAL A 171 -1.00 4.02 8.92
C VAL A 171 0.40 3.66 9.43
N ALA A 172 0.65 2.36 9.54
CA ALA A 172 1.98 1.78 9.70
C ALA A 172 2.22 0.77 8.56
N LEU A 173 3.45 0.76 8.02
CA LEU A 173 3.89 -0.22 7.05
C LEU A 173 4.90 -1.16 7.70
N ARG A 174 4.78 -2.45 7.41
CA ARG A 174 5.78 -3.46 7.68
C ARG A 174 6.43 -3.91 6.37
N LEU A 175 7.75 -3.91 6.36
CA LEU A 175 8.61 -4.37 5.27
C LEU A 175 9.57 -5.43 5.82
N ASP A 176 9.81 -6.49 5.06
CA ASP A 176 10.88 -7.44 5.38
C ASP A 176 12.26 -6.81 5.07
N GLY A 177 13.25 -7.10 5.92
CA GLY A 177 14.63 -6.69 5.76
C GLY A 177 14.92 -5.20 6.00
N ASN A 178 16.05 -4.75 5.45
CA ASN A 178 16.55 -3.38 5.51
C ASN A 178 16.70 -2.75 4.12
N PRO A 179 15.59 -2.42 3.43
CA PRO A 179 15.62 -2.00 2.03
C PRO A 179 16.38 -0.69 1.81
N TRP A 180 16.49 0.16 2.83
CA TRP A 180 17.22 1.43 2.76
C TRP A 180 18.63 1.37 3.34
N ARG A 181 19.11 0.19 3.74
CA ARG A 181 20.43 0.01 4.39
C ARG A 181 20.62 0.99 5.53
N ILE A 182 19.61 1.10 6.39
CA ILE A 182 19.63 1.91 7.60
C ILE A 182 20.68 1.32 8.53
N VAL A 183 21.80 2.02 8.69
CA VAL A 183 22.95 1.60 9.49
C VAL A 183 23.12 2.50 10.70
N CYS A 184 23.77 1.95 11.72
CA CYS A 184 24.16 2.68 12.91
C CYS A 184 25.31 3.63 12.53
N PRO A 185 25.20 4.96 12.71
CA PRO A 185 26.40 5.77 12.82
C PRO A 185 27.14 5.29 14.08
N THR A 186 28.43 4.99 13.93
CA THR A 186 29.32 4.35 14.90
C THR A 186 28.91 4.65 16.36
N ALA A 187 28.52 3.63 17.11
CA ALA A 187 28.09 3.80 18.50
C ALA A 187 29.25 4.39 19.33
N MET A 188 29.03 5.58 19.90
CA MET A 188 29.94 6.19 20.85
C MET A 188 29.73 5.53 22.21
N GLU A 189 30.82 5.11 22.85
CA GLU A 189 30.80 4.46 24.16
C GLU A 189 30.06 5.35 25.18
N GLY A 190 29.06 4.78 25.88
CA GLY A 190 28.25 5.51 26.89
C GLY A 190 26.98 6.19 26.37
N THR A 191 26.66 6.11 25.07
CA THR A 191 25.37 6.56 24.54
C THR A 191 24.34 5.41 24.48
N PRO A 192 23.04 5.70 24.67
CA PRO A 192 21.98 4.71 24.39
C PRO A 192 22.18 4.14 22.99
N LEU A 193 21.93 2.84 22.81
CA LEU A 193 22.04 2.16 21.52
C LEU A 193 21.34 3.01 20.44
N PRO A 194 22.06 3.45 19.38
CA PRO A 194 21.46 4.32 18.39
C PRO A 194 20.31 3.60 17.69
N GLN A 195 19.13 4.22 17.67
CA GLN A 195 18.01 3.69 16.89
C GLN A 195 18.38 3.71 15.40
N LEU A 196 18.30 2.55 14.74
CA LEU A 196 18.52 2.44 13.30
C LEU A 196 17.34 3.07 12.57
N ARG A 197 17.45 4.37 12.29
CA ARG A 197 16.36 5.16 11.69
C ARG A 197 16.80 5.91 10.44
N ARG A 198 15.83 6.17 9.57
CA ARG A 198 15.93 7.13 8.48
C ARG A 198 14.71 8.04 8.45
N GLU A 199 14.92 9.28 8.03
CA GLU A 199 13.93 10.35 8.00
C GLU A 199 13.82 10.92 6.58
N TRP A 200 12.60 11.21 6.16
CA TRP A 200 12.28 11.91 4.92
C TRP A 200 11.39 13.10 5.24
N ARG A 201 11.60 14.19 4.52
CA ARG A 201 10.80 15.42 4.62
C ARG A 201 10.12 15.69 3.30
N ALA A 202 9.02 16.44 3.35
CA ALA A 202 8.28 16.80 2.15
C ALA A 202 9.03 17.83 1.29
N ASP A 203 10.03 18.54 1.84
CA ASP A 203 10.88 19.50 1.12
C ASP A 203 10.09 20.52 0.27
N GLY A 204 8.95 20.99 0.81
CA GLY A 204 8.05 21.94 0.13
C GLY A 204 7.02 21.31 -0.80
N GLN A 205 6.99 19.98 -0.93
CA GLN A 205 5.96 19.22 -1.63
C GLN A 205 4.72 18.99 -0.73
N PRO A 206 3.53 18.74 -1.32
CA PRO A 206 2.33 18.42 -0.56
C PRO A 206 2.34 16.99 0.02
N HIS A 207 3.40 16.21 -0.20
CA HIS A 207 3.51 14.82 0.21
C HIS A 207 4.97 14.44 0.48
N VAL A 208 5.18 13.34 1.20
CA VAL A 208 6.48 12.68 1.33
C VAL A 208 6.48 11.43 0.44
N THR A 209 7.54 11.25 -0.35
CA THR A 209 7.74 10.05 -1.18
C THR A 209 8.94 9.25 -0.70
N LEU A 210 8.71 7.97 -0.41
CA LEU A 210 9.76 6.99 -0.10
C LEU A 210 9.83 5.98 -1.26
N SER A 211 10.95 5.94 -1.96
CA SER A 211 11.21 4.92 -2.98
C SER A 211 11.98 3.75 -2.36
N LEU A 212 11.36 2.57 -2.40
CA LEU A 212 11.97 1.30 -2.04
C LEU A 212 12.68 0.74 -3.26
N PRO A 213 14.03 0.66 -3.24
CA PRO A 213 14.75 -0.06 -4.28
C PRO A 213 14.30 -1.53 -4.26
N GLY A 214 14.34 -2.18 -5.41
CA GLY A 214 14.27 -3.64 -5.44
C GLY A 214 15.65 -4.26 -5.47
#